data_AF-A0A538NB59-F1
#
_entry.id   AF-A0A538NB59-F1
#
_cell.length_a   1.000
_cell.length_b   1.000
_cell.length_c   1.000
_cell.angle_alpha   90.00
_cell.angle_beta   90.00
_cell.angle_gamma   90.00
#
_symmetry.space_group_name_H-M   'P 1'
#
loop_
_entity.id
_entity.type
_entity.pdbx_description
1 polymer ?
#
loop_
_entity_poly.entity_id
_entity_poly.type
_entity_poly.pdbx_seq_one_letter_code
_entity_poly.pdbx_strand_id
1 'polypeptide(L)'
;MTLGQLRLAEDHAGAREVLATALNQVPMVTAQRARADGRLHDELLSLEAQWAQFCGWLYQDLGDHAASEQWYAQALDRGHELADDDMVASILSMRANAAWGYQDARRCIALSEASYRITTASPGVRALAAQQLARGHALTGDRERCERALDEAMRLSEQAATQPERTPPWIYYQSPARLEIQRAMCYRDLGLHARAADMLRRAIDELPATYRRDRGQYLARLAVALWRAGEQDEAHVVAAEARQLAETTGSARTMLELERVPTG
;
A
#
# COMPACT_ATOMS: atom_id res chain seq x y z
N MET A 1 -12.96 18.63 -6.34
CA MET A 1 -11.88 17.62 -6.48
C MET A 1 -12.50 16.26 -6.22
N THR A 2 -12.38 15.32 -7.16
CA THR A 2 -12.92 13.96 -7.00
C THR A 2 -12.01 13.11 -6.10
N LEU A 3 -12.49 11.97 -5.60
CA LEU A 3 -11.67 11.04 -4.81
C LEU A 3 -10.42 10.57 -5.58
N GLY A 4 -10.57 10.26 -6.88
CA GLY A 4 -9.42 9.88 -7.72
C GLY A 4 -8.38 10.98 -7.84
N GLN A 5 -8.80 12.24 -8.01
CA GLN A 5 -7.88 13.38 -8.01
C GLN A 5 -7.18 13.57 -6.67
N LEU A 6 -7.87 13.30 -5.56
CA LEU A 6 -7.29 13.42 -4.23
C LEU A 6 -6.26 12.33 -3.93
N ARG A 7 -6.48 11.10 -4.43
CA ARG A 7 -5.47 10.02 -4.36
C ARG A 7 -4.20 10.41 -5.11
N LEU A 8 -4.32 10.95 -6.32
CA LEU A 8 -3.17 11.45 -7.08
C LEU A 8 -2.49 12.64 -6.38
N ALA A 9 -3.26 13.54 -5.77
CA ALA A 9 -2.71 14.62 -4.97
C ALA A 9 -1.92 14.09 -3.76
N GLU A 10 -2.35 13.00 -3.12
CA GLU A 10 -1.62 12.33 -2.03
C GLU A 10 -0.26 11.83 -2.48
N ASP A 11 -0.16 11.21 -3.65
CA ASP A 11 1.12 10.71 -4.19
C ASP A 11 2.18 11.84 -4.35
N HIS A 12 1.72 13.08 -4.56
CA HIS A 12 2.57 14.26 -4.74
C HIS A 12 2.82 15.05 -3.44
N ALA A 13 1.77 15.30 -2.66
CA ALA A 13 1.78 16.21 -1.51
C ALA A 13 1.95 15.47 -0.17
N GLY A 14 1.59 14.19 -0.11
CA GLY A 14 1.58 13.38 1.10
C GLY A 14 0.25 13.38 1.84
N ALA A 15 0.09 12.41 2.75
CA ALA A 15 -1.16 12.15 3.45
C ALA A 15 -1.64 13.32 4.33
N ARG A 16 -0.71 14.10 4.92
CA ARG A 16 -1.04 15.22 5.82
C ARG A 16 -1.88 16.30 5.12
N GLU A 17 -1.54 16.63 3.88
CA GLU A 17 -2.16 17.72 3.12
C GLU A 17 -3.59 17.37 2.68
N VAL A 18 -3.86 16.09 2.44
CA VAL A 18 -5.14 15.64 1.87
C VAL A 18 -6.14 15.15 2.91
N LEU A 19 -5.69 14.85 4.13
CA LEU A 19 -6.52 14.22 5.18
C LEU A 19 -7.76 15.05 5.54
N ALA A 20 -7.60 16.34 5.83
CA ALA A 20 -8.74 17.19 6.19
C ALA A 20 -9.79 17.24 5.08
N THR A 21 -9.34 17.28 3.82
CA THR A 21 -10.24 17.25 2.66
C THR A 21 -10.99 15.92 2.59
N ALA A 22 -10.29 14.80 2.77
CA ALA A 22 -10.91 13.47 2.73
C ALA A 22 -11.97 13.28 3.83
N LEU A 23 -11.64 13.67 5.06
CA LEU A 23 -12.55 13.57 6.21
C LEU A 23 -13.82 14.40 6.02
N ASN A 24 -13.71 15.57 5.40
CA ASN A 24 -14.87 16.43 5.15
C ASN A 24 -15.83 15.87 4.07
N GLN A 25 -15.35 14.99 3.18
CA GLN A 25 -16.20 14.40 2.14
C GLN A 25 -17.10 13.28 2.69
N VAL A 26 -16.64 12.50 3.69
CA VAL A 26 -17.37 11.33 4.19
C VAL A 26 -18.78 11.70 4.69
N PRO A 27 -18.97 12.69 5.61
CA PRO A 27 -20.31 13.03 6.10
C PRO A 27 -21.24 13.56 4.99
N MET A 28 -20.70 14.20 3.96
CA MET A 28 -21.48 14.69 2.83
C MET A 28 -22.06 13.54 2.01
N VAL A 29 -21.24 12.53 1.68
CA VAL A 29 -21.70 11.33 0.98
C VAL A 29 -22.71 10.57 1.84
N THR A 30 -22.49 10.48 3.15
CA THR A 30 -23.44 9.85 4.08
C THR A 30 -24.78 10.54 4.15
N ALA A 31 -24.80 11.87 4.21
CA ALA A 31 -26.05 12.62 4.20
C ALA A 31 -26.82 12.45 2.87
N GLN A 32 -26.12 12.30 1.76
CA GLN A 32 -26.74 12.04 0.45
C GLN A 32 -27.29 10.62 0.38
N ARG A 33 -26.53 9.62 0.84
CA ARG A 33 -26.95 8.21 0.85
C ARG A 33 -28.20 7.99 1.69
N ALA A 34 -28.27 8.65 2.85
CA ALA A 34 -29.43 8.56 3.76
C ALA A 34 -30.75 9.07 3.14
N ARG A 35 -30.68 9.79 2.02
CA ARG A 35 -31.84 10.31 1.28
C ARG A 35 -32.03 9.62 -0.07
N ALA A 36 -31.16 8.67 -0.41
CA ALA A 36 -31.17 7.96 -1.67
C ALA A 36 -31.73 6.55 -1.48
N ASP A 37 -32.43 6.07 -2.51
CA ASP A 37 -33.00 4.73 -2.58
C ASP A 37 -32.50 3.99 -3.84
N GLY A 38 -32.60 2.66 -3.82
CA GLY A 38 -32.24 1.79 -4.93
C GLY A 38 -30.79 1.98 -5.40
N ARG A 39 -30.57 2.00 -6.72
CA ARG A 39 -29.22 2.06 -7.31
C ARG A 39 -28.36 3.24 -6.80
N LEU A 40 -28.95 4.40 -6.57
CA LEU A 40 -28.20 5.57 -6.09
C LEU A 40 -27.72 5.37 -4.64
N HIS A 41 -28.51 4.66 -3.81
CA HIS A 41 -28.08 4.28 -2.46
C HIS A 41 -26.80 3.44 -2.52
N ASP A 42 -26.80 2.40 -3.35
CA ASP A 42 -25.68 1.46 -3.49
C ASP A 42 -24.43 2.13 -4.05
N GLU A 43 -24.59 3.02 -5.04
CA GLU A 43 -23.50 3.81 -5.61
C GLU A 43 -22.85 4.73 -4.56
N LEU A 44 -23.66 5.38 -3.72
CA LEU A 44 -23.17 6.24 -2.63
C LEU A 44 -22.55 5.41 -1.50
N LEU A 45 -23.06 4.22 -1.22
CA LEU A 45 -22.48 3.30 -0.24
C LEU A 45 -21.10 2.81 -0.69
N SER A 46 -20.94 2.51 -1.98
CA SER A 46 -19.65 2.13 -2.56
C SER A 46 -18.67 3.31 -2.48
N LEU A 47 -19.15 4.53 -2.78
CA LEU A 47 -18.33 5.73 -2.66
C LEU A 47 -17.89 5.98 -1.20
N GLU A 48 -18.77 5.77 -0.21
CA GLU A 48 -18.38 5.82 1.21
C GLU A 48 -17.30 4.80 1.56
N ALA A 49 -17.44 3.55 1.09
CA ALA A 49 -16.46 2.49 1.34
C ALA A 49 -15.08 2.89 0.78
N GLN A 50 -15.06 3.50 -0.42
CA GLN A 50 -13.83 4.01 -1.03
C GLN A 50 -13.22 5.19 -0.28
N TRP A 51 -14.04 6.10 0.26
CA TRP A 51 -13.55 7.18 1.11
C TRP A 51 -12.98 6.66 2.43
N ALA A 52 -13.66 5.70 3.07
CA ALA A 52 -13.20 5.07 4.29
C ALA A 52 -11.89 4.30 4.06
N GLN A 53 -11.79 3.56 2.95
CA GLN A 53 -10.57 2.89 2.50
C GLN A 53 -9.41 3.89 2.37
N PHE A 54 -9.66 5.03 1.73
CA PHE A 54 -8.63 6.06 1.55
C PHE A 54 -8.25 6.72 2.88
N CYS A 55 -9.20 7.06 3.75
CA CYS A 55 -8.90 7.61 5.08
C CYS A 55 -8.06 6.62 5.91
N GLY A 56 -8.38 5.32 5.83
CA GLY A 56 -7.59 4.27 6.49
C GLY A 56 -6.13 4.26 6.03
N TRP A 57 -5.89 4.45 4.73
CA TRP A 57 -4.54 4.60 4.17
C TRP A 57 -3.82 5.85 4.66
N LEU A 58 -4.50 6.99 4.68
CA LEU A 58 -3.92 8.26 5.13
C LEU A 58 -3.45 8.18 6.58
N TYR A 59 -4.31 7.67 7.47
CA TYR A 59 -3.93 7.47 8.88
C TYR A 59 -2.82 6.44 9.05
N GLN A 60 -2.80 5.39 8.21
CA GLN A 60 -1.70 4.42 8.23
C GLN A 60 -0.36 5.07 7.88
N ASP A 61 -0.31 5.92 6.83
CA ASP A 61 0.92 6.59 6.42
C ASP A 61 1.38 7.63 7.46
N LEU A 62 0.42 8.29 8.13
CA LEU A 62 0.63 9.21 9.25
C LEU A 62 0.95 8.51 10.59
N GLY A 63 0.88 7.19 10.65
CA GLY A 63 1.24 6.40 11.84
C GLY A 63 0.15 6.28 12.91
N ASP A 64 -1.07 6.77 12.67
CA ASP A 64 -2.22 6.57 13.57
C ASP A 64 -2.90 5.22 13.26
N HIS A 65 -2.39 4.18 13.90
CA HIS A 65 -2.88 2.81 13.70
C HIS A 65 -4.34 2.64 14.13
N ALA A 66 -4.75 3.26 15.24
CA ALA A 66 -6.09 3.11 15.77
C ALA A 66 -7.12 3.74 14.82
N ALA A 67 -6.87 4.96 14.35
CA ALA A 67 -7.74 5.61 13.37
C ALA A 67 -7.74 4.83 12.04
N SER A 68 -6.58 4.38 11.57
CA SER A 68 -6.48 3.57 10.35
C SER A 68 -7.37 2.32 10.41
N GLU A 69 -7.30 1.56 11.51
CA GLU A 69 -8.11 0.35 11.69
C GLU A 69 -9.62 0.63 11.79
N GLN A 70 -10.02 1.74 12.41
CA GLN A 70 -11.43 2.18 12.47
C GLN A 70 -11.96 2.50 11.07
N TRP A 71 -11.19 3.20 10.24
CA TRP A 71 -11.57 3.51 8.87
C TRP A 71 -11.60 2.28 7.97
N TYR A 72 -10.64 1.36 8.12
CA TYR A 72 -10.68 0.08 7.41
C TYR A 72 -11.86 -0.79 7.84
N ALA A 73 -12.25 -0.80 9.13
CA ALA A 73 -13.45 -1.51 9.58
C ALA A 73 -14.71 -0.95 8.92
N GLN A 74 -14.83 0.38 8.89
CA GLN A 74 -15.93 1.07 8.22
C GLN A 74 -16.03 0.73 6.72
N ALA A 75 -14.90 0.65 6.01
CA ALA A 75 -14.88 0.25 4.61
C ALA A 75 -15.28 -1.22 4.43
N LEU A 76 -14.83 -2.09 5.33
CA LEU A 76 -15.14 -3.52 5.32
C LEU A 76 -16.64 -3.78 5.55
N ASP A 77 -17.25 -3.10 6.51
CA ASP A 77 -18.70 -3.21 6.79
C ASP A 77 -19.53 -2.87 5.56
N ARG A 78 -19.19 -1.76 4.88
CA ARG A 78 -19.87 -1.30 3.66
C ARG A 78 -19.61 -2.23 2.47
N GLY A 79 -18.39 -2.75 2.36
CA GLY A 79 -18.05 -3.76 1.36
C GLY A 79 -18.89 -5.03 1.52
N HIS A 80 -19.10 -5.49 2.76
CA HIS A 80 -19.99 -6.62 3.04
C HIS A 80 -21.47 -6.30 2.76
N GLU A 81 -21.95 -5.11 3.12
CA GLU A 81 -23.32 -4.67 2.82
C GLU A 81 -23.61 -4.69 1.32
N LEU A 82 -22.62 -4.33 0.49
CA LEU A 82 -22.72 -4.33 -0.98
C LEU A 82 -22.38 -5.68 -1.65
N ALA A 83 -21.91 -6.67 -0.89
CA ALA A 83 -21.23 -7.85 -1.44
C ALA A 83 -20.11 -7.48 -2.46
N ASP A 84 -19.40 -6.39 -2.18
CA ASP A 84 -18.25 -5.91 -2.96
C ASP A 84 -16.98 -6.66 -2.51
N ASP A 85 -16.79 -7.84 -3.11
CA ASP A 85 -15.66 -8.72 -2.85
C ASP A 85 -14.31 -8.05 -3.15
N ASP A 86 -14.26 -7.13 -4.12
CA ASP A 86 -13.05 -6.37 -4.43
C ASP A 86 -12.68 -5.42 -3.28
N MET A 87 -13.66 -4.72 -2.71
CA MET A 87 -13.45 -3.84 -1.55
C MET A 87 -13.00 -4.66 -0.33
N VAL A 88 -13.72 -5.74 -0.01
CA VAL A 88 -13.40 -6.62 1.12
C VAL A 88 -11.98 -7.16 1.01
N ALA A 89 -11.63 -7.75 -0.13
CA ALA A 89 -10.30 -8.30 -0.36
C ALA A 89 -9.20 -7.22 -0.33
N SER A 90 -9.48 -6.02 -0.88
CA SER A 90 -8.54 -4.89 -0.84
C SER A 90 -8.23 -4.45 0.58
N ILE A 91 -9.25 -4.28 1.43
CA ILE A 91 -9.07 -3.87 2.83
C ILE A 91 -8.26 -4.90 3.63
N LEU A 92 -8.51 -6.20 3.42
CA LEU A 92 -7.71 -7.26 4.04
C LEU A 92 -6.23 -7.16 3.62
N SER A 93 -5.97 -6.91 2.34
CA SER A 93 -4.60 -6.71 1.85
C SER A 93 -3.94 -5.44 2.40
N MET A 94 -4.68 -4.35 2.58
CA MET A 94 -4.17 -3.11 3.18
C MET A 94 -3.82 -3.29 4.66
N ARG A 95 -4.68 -4.00 5.42
CA ARG A 95 -4.36 -4.41 6.79
C ARG A 95 -3.14 -5.34 6.84
N ALA A 96 -2.98 -6.23 5.85
CA ALA A 96 -1.77 -7.06 5.73
C ALA A 96 -0.52 -6.21 5.45
N ASN A 97 -0.64 -5.11 4.70
CA ASN A 97 0.46 -4.14 4.50
C ASN A 97 0.84 -3.43 5.80
N ALA A 98 -0.14 -3.02 6.62
CA ALA A 98 0.12 -2.48 7.94
C ALA A 98 0.88 -3.49 8.83
N ALA A 99 0.38 -4.73 8.90
CA ALA A 99 1.02 -5.81 9.65
C ALA A 99 2.47 -6.08 9.21
N TRP A 100 2.73 -6.06 7.90
CA TRP A 100 4.09 -6.17 7.35
C TRP A 100 4.99 -5.02 7.80
N GLY A 101 4.50 -3.78 7.79
CA GLY A 101 5.24 -2.61 8.27
C GLY A 101 5.67 -2.75 9.74
N TYR A 102 4.80 -3.31 10.57
CA TYR A 102 5.07 -3.62 11.99
C TYR A 102 5.81 -4.94 12.23
N GLN A 103 6.24 -5.63 11.17
CA GLN A 103 6.94 -6.93 11.25
C GLN A 103 6.10 -8.06 11.89
N ASP A 104 4.77 -7.95 11.88
CA ASP A 104 3.87 -9.04 12.31
C ASP A 104 3.60 -9.98 11.12
N ALA A 105 4.55 -10.90 10.90
CA ALA A 105 4.48 -11.87 9.81
C ALA A 105 3.23 -12.75 9.86
N ARG A 106 2.82 -13.19 11.06
CA ARG A 106 1.67 -14.07 11.25
C ARG A 106 0.38 -13.37 10.84
N ARG A 107 0.17 -12.14 11.28
CA ARG A 107 -1.01 -11.34 10.90
C ARG A 107 -0.98 -10.97 9.43
N CYS A 108 0.18 -10.63 8.88
CA CYS A 108 0.36 -10.36 7.46
C CYS A 108 -0.10 -11.55 6.60
N ILE A 109 0.40 -12.76 6.89
CA ILE A 109 0.02 -13.99 6.17
C ILE A 109 -1.47 -14.26 6.31
N ALA A 110 -2.01 -14.27 7.53
CA ALA A 110 -3.41 -14.62 7.78
C ALA A 110 -4.41 -13.70 7.04
N LEU A 111 -4.15 -12.39 7.03
CA LEU A 111 -4.97 -11.41 6.31
C LEU A 111 -4.83 -11.55 4.79
N SER A 112 -3.61 -11.82 4.30
CA SER A 112 -3.36 -12.01 2.87
C SER A 112 -4.00 -13.28 2.35
N GLU A 113 -3.98 -14.38 3.11
CA GLU A 113 -4.69 -15.61 2.77
C GLU A 113 -6.20 -15.40 2.77
N ALA A 114 -6.73 -14.64 3.74
CA ALA A 114 -8.16 -14.29 3.78
C ALA A 114 -8.57 -13.48 2.55
N SER A 115 -7.76 -12.50 2.15
CA SER A 115 -7.95 -11.74 0.92
C SER A 115 -7.91 -12.64 -0.32
N TYR A 116 -6.89 -13.50 -0.43
CA TYR A 116 -6.68 -14.36 -1.60
C TYR A 116 -7.76 -15.45 -1.75
N ARG A 117 -8.40 -15.88 -0.66
CA ARG A 117 -9.52 -16.84 -0.69
C ARG A 117 -10.80 -16.28 -1.33
N ILE A 118 -10.92 -14.97 -1.51
CA ILE A 118 -12.05 -14.34 -2.19
C ILE A 118 -11.82 -14.44 -3.70
N THR A 119 -12.15 -15.60 -4.29
CA THR A 119 -11.84 -15.93 -5.68
C THR A 119 -12.64 -15.11 -6.71
N THR A 120 -13.73 -14.50 -6.27
CA THR A 120 -14.60 -13.59 -7.02
C THR A 120 -14.02 -12.20 -7.21
N ALA A 121 -13.06 -11.79 -6.38
CA ALA A 121 -12.34 -10.53 -6.54
C ALA A 121 -11.59 -10.49 -7.89
N SER A 122 -11.50 -9.29 -8.45
CA SER A 122 -10.81 -9.00 -9.70
C SER A 122 -9.34 -9.48 -9.67
N PRO A 123 -8.75 -9.80 -10.84
CA PRO A 123 -7.36 -10.21 -10.92
C PRO A 123 -6.39 -9.22 -10.27
N GLY A 124 -6.63 -7.91 -10.40
CA GLY A 124 -5.78 -6.87 -9.80
C GLY A 124 -5.82 -6.88 -8.27
N VAL A 125 -7.00 -7.09 -7.67
CA VAL A 125 -7.12 -7.20 -6.21
C VAL A 125 -6.50 -8.52 -5.71
N ARG A 126 -6.65 -9.62 -6.47
CA ARG A 126 -5.98 -10.87 -6.14
C ARG A 126 -4.46 -10.78 -6.29
N ALA A 127 -3.94 -10.00 -7.24
CA ALA A 127 -2.51 -9.71 -7.37
C ALA A 127 -1.99 -8.99 -6.12
N LEU A 128 -2.74 -8.01 -5.62
CA LEU A 128 -2.42 -7.34 -4.36
C LEU A 128 -2.37 -8.33 -3.19
N ALA A 129 -3.31 -9.26 -3.08
CA ALA A 129 -3.29 -10.29 -2.04
C ALA A 129 -2.06 -11.21 -2.13
N ALA A 130 -1.70 -11.67 -3.33
CA ALA A 130 -0.51 -12.49 -3.57
C ALA A 130 0.80 -11.73 -3.24
N GLN A 131 0.88 -10.44 -3.58
CA GLN A 131 1.98 -9.56 -3.19
C GLN A 131 2.12 -9.49 -1.66
N GLN A 132 1.02 -9.41 -0.93
CA GLN A 132 1.06 -9.38 0.54
C GLN A 132 1.47 -10.73 1.15
N LEU A 133 1.04 -11.86 0.56
CA LEU A 133 1.53 -13.20 0.93
C LEU A 133 3.04 -13.31 0.76
N ALA A 134 3.58 -12.82 -0.36
CA ALA A 134 5.03 -12.83 -0.60
C ALA A 134 5.80 -12.12 0.50
N ARG A 135 5.35 -10.93 0.90
CA ARG A 135 5.93 -10.16 1.99
C ARG A 135 5.83 -10.89 3.34
N GLY A 136 4.68 -11.51 3.61
CA GLY A 136 4.49 -12.33 4.81
C GLY A 136 5.49 -13.49 4.88
N HIS A 137 5.67 -14.23 3.79
CA HIS A 137 6.65 -15.32 3.68
C HIS A 137 8.11 -14.83 3.74
N ALA A 138 8.39 -13.65 3.19
CA ALA A 138 9.71 -13.03 3.29
C ALA A 138 10.08 -12.76 4.76
N LEU A 139 9.16 -12.21 5.56
CA LEU A 139 9.38 -11.98 7.00
C LEU A 139 9.65 -13.27 7.80
N THR A 140 9.16 -14.43 7.32
CA THR A 140 9.43 -15.73 7.96
C THR A 140 10.68 -16.44 7.40
N GLY A 141 11.39 -15.83 6.44
CA GLY A 141 12.53 -16.46 5.78
C GLY A 141 12.17 -17.54 4.76
N ASP A 142 10.88 -17.72 4.42
CA ASP A 142 10.43 -18.73 3.47
C ASP A 142 10.55 -18.18 2.04
N ARG A 143 11.77 -18.25 1.51
CA ARG A 143 12.11 -17.74 0.18
C ARG A 143 11.30 -18.40 -0.93
N GLU A 144 11.05 -19.70 -0.83
CA GLU A 144 10.38 -20.47 -1.87
C GLU A 144 8.90 -20.06 -2.00
N ARG A 145 8.19 -19.95 -0.87
CA ARG A 145 6.80 -19.43 -0.88
C ARG A 145 6.75 -17.96 -1.25
N CYS A 146 7.74 -17.17 -0.85
CA CYS A 146 7.86 -15.78 -1.22
C CYS A 146 7.96 -15.60 -2.74
N GLU A 147 8.92 -16.27 -3.40
CA GLU A 147 9.13 -16.18 -4.85
C GLU A 147 7.89 -16.67 -5.63
N ARG A 148 7.28 -17.79 -5.22
CA ARG A 148 6.02 -18.26 -5.82
C ARG A 148 4.89 -17.24 -5.74
N ALA A 149 4.72 -16.60 -4.59
CA ALA A 149 3.65 -15.62 -4.39
C ALA A 149 3.91 -14.34 -5.21
N LEU A 150 5.17 -13.94 -5.41
CA LEU A 150 5.53 -12.84 -6.30
C LEU A 150 5.22 -13.16 -7.76
N ASP A 151 5.54 -14.38 -8.21
CA ASP A 151 5.27 -14.80 -9.59
C ASP A 151 3.76 -14.90 -9.86
N GLU A 152 2.98 -15.39 -8.89
CA GLU A 152 1.51 -15.37 -8.97
C GLU A 152 0.95 -13.93 -8.98
N ALA A 153 1.52 -13.02 -8.17
CA ALA A 153 1.13 -11.60 -8.19
C ALA A 153 1.40 -10.98 -9.58
N MET A 154 2.55 -11.28 -10.19
CA MET A 154 2.89 -10.80 -11.53
C MET A 154 1.90 -11.31 -12.58
N ARG A 155 1.64 -12.62 -12.60
CA ARG A 155 0.69 -13.26 -13.52
C ARG A 155 -0.71 -12.66 -13.40
N LEU A 156 -1.19 -12.42 -12.17
CA LEU A 156 -2.49 -11.80 -11.92
C LEU A 156 -2.52 -10.32 -12.32
N SER A 157 -1.42 -9.59 -12.16
CA SER A 157 -1.30 -8.20 -12.61
C SER A 157 -1.30 -8.09 -14.13
N GLU A 158 -0.62 -9.00 -14.83
CA GLU A 158 -0.65 -9.08 -16.30
C GLU A 158 -2.06 -9.42 -16.80
N GLN A 159 -2.74 -10.35 -16.13
CA GLN A 159 -4.13 -10.66 -16.41
C GLN A 159 -5.04 -9.43 -16.21
N ALA A 160 -4.85 -8.68 -15.12
CA ALA A 160 -5.62 -7.46 -14.85
C ALA A 160 -5.44 -6.40 -15.94
N ALA A 161 -4.22 -6.27 -16.49
CA ALA A 161 -3.93 -5.35 -17.60
C ALA A 161 -4.74 -5.68 -18.88
N THR A 162 -5.13 -6.93 -19.08
CA THR A 162 -6.02 -7.34 -20.18
C THR A 162 -7.51 -7.12 -19.91
N GLN A 163 -7.89 -6.77 -18.67
CA GLN A 163 -9.26 -6.59 -18.20
C GLN A 163 -9.43 -5.28 -17.40
N PRO A 164 -9.07 -4.12 -17.98
CA PRO A 164 -9.07 -2.84 -17.27
C PRO A 164 -10.45 -2.46 -16.71
N GLU A 165 -11.54 -2.88 -17.36
CA GLU A 165 -12.93 -2.66 -16.92
C GLU A 165 -13.28 -3.35 -15.61
N ARG A 166 -12.53 -4.38 -15.23
CA ARG A 166 -12.70 -5.11 -13.96
C ARG A 166 -11.79 -4.57 -12.85
N THR A 167 -10.97 -3.55 -13.12
CA THR A 167 -10.01 -3.02 -12.15
C THR A 167 -10.68 -1.96 -11.29
N PRO A 168 -10.81 -2.18 -9.96
CA PRO A 168 -11.38 -1.18 -9.09
C PRO A 168 -10.52 0.10 -9.03
N PRO A 169 -11.14 1.30 -8.97
CA PRO A 169 -10.42 2.57 -9.07
C PRO A 169 -9.48 2.84 -7.88
N TRP A 170 -9.66 2.15 -6.75
CA TRP A 170 -8.81 2.32 -5.57
C TRP A 170 -7.48 1.56 -5.63
N ILE A 171 -7.30 0.63 -6.58
CA ILE A 171 -6.02 -0.06 -6.83
C ILE A 171 -5.27 0.51 -8.04
N TYR A 172 -5.56 1.74 -8.45
CA TYR A 172 -4.94 2.43 -9.61
C TYR A 172 -3.41 2.41 -9.62
N TYR A 173 -2.80 2.25 -8.43
CA TYR A 173 -1.37 2.20 -8.26
C TYR A 173 -0.76 0.85 -8.64
N GLN A 174 -1.52 -0.24 -8.72
CA GLN A 174 -0.97 -1.55 -9.04
C GLN A 174 -0.50 -1.62 -10.49
N SER A 175 0.71 -2.15 -10.69
CA SER A 175 1.28 -2.41 -12.01
C SER A 175 2.41 -3.42 -11.93
N PRO A 176 2.76 -4.11 -13.04
CA PRO A 176 3.94 -4.97 -13.10
C PRO A 176 5.22 -4.27 -12.65
N ALA A 177 5.42 -3.01 -13.05
CA ALA A 177 6.57 -2.22 -12.65
C ALA A 177 6.61 -2.00 -11.12
N ARG A 178 5.46 -1.72 -10.47
CA ARG A 178 5.43 -1.62 -9.00
C ARG A 178 5.65 -2.96 -8.32
N LEU A 179 5.25 -4.08 -8.91
CA LEU A 179 5.49 -5.41 -8.34
C LEU A 179 6.98 -5.77 -8.29
N GLU A 180 7.80 -5.29 -9.23
CA GLU A 180 9.25 -5.49 -9.14
C GLU A 180 9.89 -4.76 -7.94
N ILE A 181 9.33 -3.60 -7.56
CA ILE A 181 9.72 -2.91 -6.33
C ILE A 181 9.34 -3.75 -5.11
N GLN A 182 8.22 -4.46 -5.17
CA GLN A 182 7.81 -5.38 -4.10
C GLN A 182 8.68 -6.61 -3.99
N ARG A 183 9.17 -7.12 -5.12
CA ARG A 183 10.19 -8.19 -5.15
C ARG A 183 11.47 -7.73 -4.45
N ALA A 184 11.94 -6.50 -4.70
CA ALA A 184 13.08 -5.93 -4.00
C ALA A 184 12.86 -5.86 -2.48
N MET A 185 11.66 -5.44 -2.04
CA MET A 185 11.30 -5.38 -0.63
C MET A 185 11.29 -6.76 0.03
N CYS A 186 10.77 -7.77 -0.65
CA CYS A 186 10.81 -9.15 -0.16
C CYS A 186 12.25 -9.67 -0.05
N TYR A 187 13.10 -9.39 -1.03
CA TYR A 187 14.51 -9.77 -0.98
C TYR A 187 15.26 -9.09 0.15
N ARG A 188 14.94 -7.83 0.47
CA ARG A 188 15.48 -7.16 1.65
C ARG A 188 15.12 -7.93 2.93
N ASP A 189 13.85 -8.28 3.08
CA ASP A 189 13.36 -8.99 4.28
C ASP A 189 13.91 -10.43 4.38
N LEU A 190 14.24 -11.05 3.24
CA LEU A 190 14.93 -12.35 3.14
C LEU A 190 16.45 -12.30 3.38
N GLY A 191 17.01 -11.12 3.68
CA GLY A 191 18.45 -10.97 3.90
C GLY A 191 19.30 -10.77 2.64
N LEU A 192 18.69 -10.71 1.45
CA LEU A 192 19.38 -10.51 0.17
C LEU A 192 19.63 -9.01 -0.09
N HIS A 193 20.31 -8.36 0.86
CA HIS A 193 20.37 -6.90 0.97
C HIS A 193 20.98 -6.20 -0.24
N ALA A 194 22.15 -6.65 -0.72
CA ALA A 194 22.80 -6.06 -1.90
C ALA A 194 21.91 -6.15 -3.16
N ARG A 195 21.28 -7.31 -3.38
CA ARG A 195 20.34 -7.52 -4.49
C ARG A 195 19.13 -6.59 -4.39
N ALA A 196 18.59 -6.42 -3.18
CA ALA A 196 17.48 -5.50 -2.95
C ALA A 196 17.88 -4.03 -3.21
N ALA A 197 19.08 -3.64 -2.77
CA ALA A 197 19.61 -2.29 -3.00
C ALA A 197 19.75 -1.99 -4.51
N ASP A 198 20.32 -2.90 -5.30
CA ASP A 198 20.44 -2.74 -6.75
C ASP A 198 19.09 -2.58 -7.45
N MET A 199 18.09 -3.37 -7.06
CA MET A 199 16.74 -3.28 -7.61
C MET A 199 16.05 -1.96 -7.23
N LEU A 200 16.18 -1.53 -5.97
CA LEU A 200 15.61 -0.28 -5.50
C LEU A 200 16.26 0.93 -6.17
N ARG A 201 17.58 0.92 -6.39
CA ARG A 201 18.30 1.99 -7.08
C ARG A 201 17.75 2.20 -8.49
N ARG A 202 17.62 1.12 -9.28
CA ARG A 202 17.01 1.17 -10.63
C ARG A 202 15.57 1.70 -10.61
N ALA A 203 14.76 1.22 -9.66
CA ALA A 203 13.38 1.66 -9.55
C ALA A 203 13.24 3.15 -9.19
N ILE A 204 14.16 3.69 -8.38
CA ILE A 204 14.20 5.11 -8.03
C ILE A 204 14.63 5.97 -9.22
N ASP A 205 15.57 5.49 -10.04
CA ASP A 205 16.03 6.17 -11.25
C ASP A 205 14.93 6.27 -12.32
N GLU A 206 14.06 5.26 -12.40
CA GLU A 206 12.91 5.23 -13.32
C GLU A 206 11.69 6.03 -12.81
N LEU A 207 11.63 6.33 -11.51
CA LEU A 207 10.49 7.03 -10.89
C LEU A 207 10.53 8.53 -11.21
N PRO A 208 9.47 9.12 -11.80
CA PRO A 208 9.44 10.56 -12.06
C PRO A 208 9.57 11.36 -10.76
N ALA A 209 10.39 12.43 -10.80
CA ALA A 209 10.71 13.26 -9.63
C ALA A 209 9.49 13.91 -8.95
N THR A 210 8.33 13.94 -9.62
CA THR A 210 7.07 14.45 -9.07
C THR A 210 6.45 13.54 -8.02
N TYR A 211 6.77 12.24 -7.99
CA TYR A 211 6.25 11.26 -7.02
C TYR A 211 7.03 11.30 -5.70
N ARG A 212 6.97 12.45 -5.02
CA ARG A 212 7.80 12.75 -3.84
C ARG A 212 7.59 11.76 -2.68
N ARG A 213 6.34 11.36 -2.42
CA ARG A 213 6.01 10.41 -1.34
C ARG A 213 6.61 9.03 -1.62
N ASP A 214 6.32 8.48 -2.81
CA ASP A 214 6.81 7.16 -3.18
C ASP A 214 8.34 7.12 -3.27
N ARG A 215 8.96 8.20 -3.79
CA ARG A 215 10.42 8.36 -3.79
C ARG A 215 11.00 8.33 -2.39
N GLY A 216 10.46 9.11 -1.45
CA GLY A 216 10.92 9.13 -0.06
C GLY A 216 10.86 7.74 0.59
N GLN A 217 9.77 7.02 0.33
CA GLN A 217 9.62 5.65 0.80
C GLN A 217 10.63 4.68 0.18
N TYR A 218 10.89 4.76 -1.12
CA TYR A 218 11.87 3.87 -1.78
C TYR A 218 13.29 4.18 -1.33
N LEU A 219 13.65 5.46 -1.18
CA LEU A 219 14.93 5.88 -0.62
C LEU A 219 15.13 5.37 0.81
N ALA A 220 14.13 5.47 1.68
CA ALA A 220 14.23 4.94 3.04
C ALA A 220 14.52 3.43 3.05
N ARG A 221 13.84 2.68 2.17
CA ARG A 221 14.08 1.22 2.04
C ARG A 221 15.44 0.91 1.43
N LEU A 222 15.90 1.70 0.47
CA LEU A 222 17.23 1.59 -0.11
C LEU A 222 18.30 1.83 0.96
N ALA A 223 18.17 2.89 1.76
CA ALA A 223 19.08 3.18 2.87
C ALA A 223 19.19 1.99 3.85
N VAL A 224 18.07 1.37 4.22
CA VAL A 224 18.07 0.17 5.07
C VAL A 224 18.77 -1.01 4.37
N ALA A 225 18.53 -1.22 3.08
CA ALA A 225 19.19 -2.28 2.33
C ALA A 225 20.71 -2.07 2.22
N LEU A 226 21.15 -0.84 1.91
CA LEU A 226 22.57 -0.45 1.85
C LEU A 226 23.26 -0.62 3.19
N TRP A 227 22.64 -0.13 4.27
CA TRP A 227 23.17 -0.28 5.62
C TRP A 227 23.40 -1.74 5.98
N ARG A 228 22.43 -2.61 5.67
CA ARG A 228 22.52 -4.06 5.93
C ARG A 228 23.47 -4.79 4.98
N ALA A 229 23.74 -4.23 3.80
CA ALA A 229 24.76 -4.72 2.87
C ALA A 229 26.19 -4.29 3.25
N GLY A 230 26.35 -3.38 4.21
CA GLY A 230 27.65 -2.84 4.63
C GLY A 230 28.07 -1.56 3.89
N GLU A 231 27.21 -1.00 3.05
CA GLU A 231 27.45 0.25 2.30
C GLU A 231 27.00 1.47 3.13
N GLN A 232 27.64 1.67 4.29
CA GLN A 232 27.17 2.59 5.33
C GLN A 232 27.18 4.07 4.90
N ASP A 233 28.24 4.51 4.22
CA ASP A 233 28.37 5.90 3.77
C ASP A 233 27.24 6.29 2.80
N GLU A 234 26.96 5.43 1.82
CA GLU A 234 25.85 5.64 0.88
C GLU A 234 24.49 5.54 1.60
N ALA A 235 24.34 4.59 2.54
CA ALA A 235 23.13 4.46 3.32
C ALA A 235 22.76 5.76 4.06
N HIS A 236 23.74 6.45 4.65
CA HIS A 236 23.51 7.72 5.33
C HIS A 236 23.11 8.85 4.37
N VAL A 237 23.77 8.94 3.20
CA VAL A 237 23.42 9.92 2.16
C VAL A 237 21.97 9.73 1.70
N VAL A 238 21.60 8.50 1.36
CA VAL A 238 20.25 8.15 0.92
C VAL A 238 19.21 8.35 2.04
N ALA A 239 19.56 8.01 3.29
CA ALA A 239 18.70 8.22 4.46
C ALA A 239 18.40 9.71 4.69
N ALA A 240 19.35 10.60 4.45
CA ALA A 240 19.17 12.04 4.59
C ALA A 240 18.16 12.59 3.56
N GLU A 241 18.26 12.18 2.29
CA GLU A 241 17.28 12.56 1.24
C GLU A 241 15.88 12.03 1.60
N ALA A 242 15.79 10.77 2.02
CA ALA A 242 14.53 10.16 2.43
C ALA A 242 13.87 10.90 3.61
N ARG A 243 14.67 11.34 4.60
CA ARG A 243 14.21 12.09 5.76
C ARG A 243 13.59 13.43 5.37
N GLN A 244 14.26 14.19 4.49
CA GLN A 244 13.75 15.48 4.01
C GLN A 244 12.39 15.33 3.31
N LEU A 245 12.23 14.29 2.49
CA LEU A 245 10.95 13.99 1.82
C LEU A 245 9.88 13.56 2.82
N ALA A 246 10.22 12.74 3.81
CA ALA A 246 9.30 12.30 4.85
C ALA A 246 8.81 13.45 5.73
N GLU A 247 9.67 14.41 6.08
CA GLU A 247 9.29 15.63 6.82
C GLU A 247 8.32 16.50 6.03
N THR A 248 8.60 16.69 4.74
CA THR A 248 7.77 17.49 3.82
C THR A 248 6.39 16.87 3.62
N THR A 249 6.32 15.56 3.41
CA THR A 249 5.05 14.83 3.16
C THR A 249 4.30 14.43 4.44
N GLY A 250 4.99 14.47 5.58
CA GLY A 250 4.49 14.03 6.87
C GLY A 250 4.40 12.51 7.05
N SER A 251 5.08 11.73 6.21
CA SER A 251 5.00 10.27 6.22
C SER A 251 5.73 9.66 7.43
N ALA A 252 4.98 9.36 8.49
CA ALA A 252 5.51 8.67 9.67
C ALA A 252 6.01 7.25 9.32
N ARG A 253 5.35 6.58 8.36
CA ARG A 253 5.78 5.27 7.86
C ARG A 253 7.19 5.29 7.26
N THR A 254 7.54 6.36 6.56
CA THR A 254 8.89 6.54 6.01
C THR A 254 9.90 6.85 7.12
N MET A 255 9.52 7.65 8.12
CA MET A 255 10.36 7.92 9.30
C MET A 255 10.66 6.66 10.11
N LEU A 256 9.66 5.82 10.37
CA LEU A 256 9.81 4.54 11.08
C LEU A 256 10.76 3.57 10.35
N GLU A 257 10.75 3.58 9.02
CA GLU A 257 11.71 2.77 8.24
C GLU A 257 13.15 3.27 8.45
N LEU A 258 13.35 4.59 8.52
CA LEU A 258 14.66 5.21 8.71
C LEU A 258 15.25 4.97 10.12
N GLU A 259 14.44 4.68 11.13
CA GLU A 259 14.92 4.29 12.46
C GLU A 259 15.77 3.01 12.44
N ARG A 260 15.69 2.22 11.35
CA ARG A 260 16.49 1.02 11.14
C ARG A 260 17.91 1.30 10.63
N VAL A 261 18.20 2.55 10.27
CA VAL A 261 19.54 3.06 9.94
C VAL A 261 20.01 3.91 11.12
N PRO A 262 21.03 3.49 11.88
CA PRO A 262 21.56 4.29 12.98
C PRO A 262 21.97 5.69 12.51
N THR A 263 21.79 6.69 13.36
CA THR A 263 22.44 7.99 13.17
C THR A 263 23.92 7.83 13.52
N GLY A 264 24.81 8.15 12.59
CA GLY A 264 26.26 8.15 12.82
C GLY A 264 26.71 9.18 13.85
#